data_AF-A0A090R021-F1
#
_entry.id   AF-A0A090R021-F1
#
_cell.length_a   1.000
_cell.length_b   1.000
_cell.length_c   1.000
_cell.angle_alpha   90.00
_cell.angle_beta   90.00
_cell.angle_gamma   90.00
#
_symmetry.space_group_name_H-M   'P 1'
#
loop_
_entity.id
_entity.type
_entity.pdbx_description
1 polymer ?
#
loop_
_entity_poly.entity_id
_entity_poly.type
_entity_poly.pdbx_seq_one_letter_code
_entity_poly.pdbx_strand_id
1 'polypeptide(L)'
;MEKSILEFGYKNLTTAKAMAELYEENFKTVSKYVHATSRGHEVIQTALGMQLLPQDYAFPYYRDDAMLLSIGMKPYDLMLQLLAKKDDPFSGGRTYYSHPSLNDIDKPKIPHQSSATGMQAIPATGVALGFHYRESLTDEQRAAVDTSSDSSVTSDSVVVCSLGDASVTEGEIAEAFQMAALKQLLFYI
;
A
#
# COMPACT_ATOMS: atom_id res chain seq x y z
N MET A 1 -17.74 -18.58 6.58
CA MET A 1 -17.15 -17.56 5.69
C MET A 1 -18.25 -17.12 4.73
N GLU A 2 -18.49 -15.83 4.61
CA GLU A 2 -19.58 -15.29 3.79
C GLU A 2 -19.28 -15.47 2.30
N LYS A 3 -20.27 -15.83 1.49
CA LYS A 3 -20.10 -16.09 0.05
C LYS A 3 -19.62 -14.84 -0.71
N SER A 4 -20.12 -13.67 -0.32
CA SER A 4 -19.78 -12.36 -0.89
C SER A 4 -18.28 -12.05 -0.79
N ILE A 5 -17.66 -12.34 0.35
CA ILE A 5 -16.22 -12.17 0.62
C ILE A 5 -15.41 -13.03 -0.36
N LEU A 6 -15.80 -14.29 -0.54
CA LEU A 6 -15.14 -15.22 -1.46
C LEU A 6 -15.31 -14.81 -2.93
N GLU A 7 -16.49 -14.33 -3.30
CA GLU A 7 -16.76 -13.83 -4.65
C GLU A 7 -15.93 -12.58 -4.97
N PHE A 8 -15.85 -11.63 -4.03
CA PHE A 8 -15.00 -10.45 -4.17
C PHE A 8 -13.53 -10.85 -4.30
N GLY A 9 -13.03 -11.68 -3.38
CA GLY A 9 -11.66 -12.16 -3.39
C GLY A 9 -11.33 -12.84 -4.72
N TYR A 10 -12.12 -13.82 -5.14
CA TYR A 10 -11.91 -14.53 -6.41
C TYR A 10 -11.93 -13.61 -7.63
N LYS A 11 -12.83 -12.62 -7.66
CA LYS A 11 -12.88 -11.64 -8.74
C LYS A 11 -11.62 -10.77 -8.77
N ASN A 12 -11.13 -10.32 -7.62
CA ASN A 12 -9.90 -9.53 -7.53
C ASN A 12 -8.69 -10.32 -8.03
N LEU A 13 -8.56 -11.58 -7.59
CA LEU A 13 -7.49 -12.49 -8.00
C LEU A 13 -7.46 -12.72 -9.51
N THR A 14 -8.62 -13.04 -10.09
CA THR A 14 -8.74 -13.30 -11.52
C THR A 14 -8.54 -12.02 -12.35
N THR A 15 -8.91 -10.85 -11.81
CA THR A 15 -8.63 -9.55 -12.45
C THR A 15 -7.14 -9.26 -12.49
N ALA A 16 -6.42 -9.39 -11.37
CA ALA A 16 -4.97 -9.18 -11.31
C ALA A 16 -4.22 -10.13 -12.26
N LYS A 17 -4.60 -11.41 -12.28
CA LYS A 17 -4.05 -12.40 -13.21
C LYS A 17 -4.30 -12.01 -14.68
N ALA A 18 -5.53 -11.65 -15.03
CA ALA A 18 -5.88 -11.27 -16.39
C ALA A 18 -5.12 -10.01 -16.85
N MET A 19 -4.90 -9.05 -15.95
CA MET A 19 -4.05 -7.89 -16.25
C MET A 19 -2.61 -8.31 -16.55
N ALA A 20 -2.04 -9.21 -15.75
CA ALA A 20 -0.69 -9.72 -16.00
C ALA A 20 -0.56 -10.43 -17.36
N GLU A 21 -1.51 -11.29 -17.70
CA GLU A 21 -1.56 -11.96 -19.01
C GLU A 21 -1.69 -10.94 -20.15
N LEU A 22 -2.56 -9.93 -20.00
CA LEU A 22 -2.71 -8.87 -20.99
C LEU A 22 -1.42 -8.06 -21.20
N TYR A 23 -0.69 -7.76 -20.13
CA TYR A 23 0.58 -7.05 -20.21
C TYR A 23 1.66 -7.87 -20.91
N GLU A 24 1.72 -9.18 -20.64
CA GLU A 24 2.63 -10.10 -21.32
C GLU A 24 2.32 -10.20 -22.83
N GLU A 25 1.04 -10.35 -23.19
CA GLU A 25 0.60 -10.37 -24.60
C GLU A 25 0.93 -9.06 -25.34
N ASN A 26 0.90 -7.94 -24.62
CA ASN A 26 1.16 -6.60 -25.17
C ASN A 26 2.55 -6.06 -24.77
N PHE A 27 3.51 -6.95 -24.48
CA PHE A 27 4.82 -6.59 -23.92
C PHE A 27 5.47 -5.39 -24.61
N LYS A 28 5.50 -5.35 -25.95
CA LYS A 28 6.10 -4.25 -26.73
C LYS A 28 5.52 -2.87 -26.40
N THR A 29 4.25 -2.80 -26.01
CA THR A 29 3.55 -1.57 -25.66
C THR A 29 3.85 -1.15 -24.22
N VAL A 30 3.88 -2.12 -23.30
CA VAL A 30 3.97 -1.89 -21.85
C VAL A 30 5.40 -1.95 -21.31
N SER A 31 6.38 -2.41 -22.10
CA SER A 31 7.79 -2.55 -21.72
C SER A 31 8.62 -1.27 -21.91
N LYS A 32 7.98 -0.10 -22.03
CA LYS A 32 8.70 1.19 -22.08
C LYS A 32 9.42 1.47 -20.76
N TYR A 33 8.81 1.05 -19.66
CA TYR A 33 9.37 1.10 -18.31
C TYR A 33 9.27 -0.28 -17.67
N VAL A 34 10.07 -0.48 -16.63
CA VAL A 34 10.03 -1.70 -15.83
C VAL A 34 8.70 -1.78 -15.11
N HIS A 35 8.05 -2.94 -15.18
CA HIS A 35 6.87 -3.26 -14.39
C HIS A 35 6.97 -4.69 -13.88
N ALA A 36 6.38 -4.94 -12.72
CA ALA A 36 6.21 -6.27 -12.17
C ALA A 36 4.79 -6.36 -11.62
N THR A 37 4.09 -7.44 -11.96
CA THR A 37 2.75 -7.72 -11.45
C THR A 37 2.82 -8.62 -10.23
N SER A 38 1.73 -8.67 -9.47
CA SER A 38 1.48 -9.56 -8.32
C SER A 38 1.41 -11.05 -8.66
N ARG A 39 1.87 -11.48 -9.84
CA ARG A 39 1.82 -12.88 -10.25
C ARG A 39 2.42 -13.79 -9.17
N GLY A 40 1.63 -14.75 -8.69
CA GLY A 40 1.99 -15.67 -7.60
C GLY A 40 1.75 -15.15 -6.17
N HIS A 41 1.35 -13.89 -6.01
CA HIS A 41 1.12 -13.21 -4.73
C HIS A 41 -0.31 -12.65 -4.62
N GLU A 42 -1.17 -12.90 -5.61
CA GLU A 42 -2.49 -12.29 -5.73
C GLU A 42 -3.35 -12.60 -4.48
N VAL A 43 -3.24 -13.82 -3.95
CA VAL A 43 -4.05 -14.30 -2.81
C VAL A 43 -3.77 -13.51 -1.54
N ILE A 44 -2.50 -13.41 -1.15
CA ILE A 44 -2.14 -12.74 0.11
C ILE A 44 -2.37 -11.24 0.02
N GLN A 45 -2.05 -10.62 -1.11
CA GLN A 45 -2.27 -9.20 -1.35
C GLN A 45 -3.76 -8.85 -1.38
N THR A 46 -4.58 -9.70 -2.01
CA THR A 46 -6.05 -9.52 -2.02
C THR A 46 -6.59 -9.61 -0.60
N ALA A 47 -6.22 -10.66 0.14
CA ALA A 47 -6.70 -10.88 1.50
C ALA A 47 -6.34 -9.71 2.43
N LEU A 48 -5.09 -9.22 2.35
CA LEU A 48 -4.63 -8.06 3.10
C LEU A 48 -5.43 -6.79 2.73
N GLY A 49 -5.54 -6.48 1.44
CA GLY A 49 -6.27 -5.30 0.99
C GLY A 49 -7.75 -5.29 1.40
N MET A 50 -8.38 -6.47 1.51
CA MET A 50 -9.77 -6.60 1.98
C MET A 50 -9.95 -6.24 3.46
N GLN A 51 -8.88 -6.21 4.25
CA GLN A 51 -8.92 -5.86 5.67
C GLN A 51 -8.58 -4.39 5.93
N LEU A 52 -7.95 -3.70 4.97
CA LEU A 52 -7.55 -2.31 5.13
C LEU A 52 -8.75 -1.36 5.10
N LEU A 53 -8.75 -0.41 6.02
CA LEU A 53 -9.79 0.60 6.19
C LEU A 53 -9.25 2.01 5.89
N PRO A 54 -10.13 3.03 5.74
CA PRO A 54 -9.70 4.38 5.34
C PRO A 54 -8.74 5.08 6.31
N GLN A 55 -8.76 4.69 7.59
CA GLN A 55 -7.87 5.22 8.62
C GLN A 55 -6.47 4.60 8.61
N ASP A 56 -6.27 3.51 7.86
CA ASP A 56 -5.02 2.75 7.87
C ASP A 56 -3.99 3.34 6.92
N TYR A 57 -2.73 3.02 7.15
CA TYR A 57 -1.63 3.39 6.26
C TYR A 57 -1.03 2.13 5.64
N ALA A 58 -0.96 2.13 4.32
CA ALA A 58 -0.28 1.09 3.57
C ALA A 58 0.99 1.64 2.93
N PHE A 59 2.04 0.84 2.99
CA PHE A 59 3.32 1.04 2.35
C PHE A 59 3.58 -0.12 1.38
N PRO A 60 2.99 -0.09 0.17
CA PRO A 60 3.05 -1.20 -0.78
C PRO A 60 4.44 -1.37 -1.40
N TYR A 61 4.78 -2.61 -1.73
CA TYR A 61 5.91 -2.92 -2.59
C TYR A 61 5.53 -2.75 -4.07
N TYR A 62 6.53 -2.62 -4.96
CA TYR A 62 6.30 -2.42 -6.40
C TYR A 62 5.58 -3.57 -7.11
N ARG A 63 5.24 -4.64 -6.39
CA ARG A 63 4.56 -5.84 -6.88
C ARG A 63 3.13 -5.98 -6.33
N ASP A 64 2.62 -4.97 -5.63
CA ASP A 64 1.37 -5.07 -4.87
C ASP A 64 0.11 -4.64 -5.64
N ASP A 65 0.09 -4.80 -6.95
CA ASP A 65 -1.05 -4.37 -7.77
C ASP A 65 -2.37 -5.10 -7.44
N ALA A 66 -2.34 -6.36 -6.99
CA ALA A 66 -3.55 -7.04 -6.50
C ALA A 66 -4.07 -6.44 -5.18
N MET A 67 -3.19 -5.95 -4.31
CA MET A 67 -3.61 -5.22 -3.10
C MET A 67 -4.29 -3.91 -3.50
N LEU A 68 -3.74 -3.19 -4.48
CA LEU A 68 -4.34 -1.95 -4.99
C LEU A 68 -5.74 -2.18 -5.56
N LEU A 69 -5.94 -3.24 -6.34
CA LEU A 69 -7.28 -3.62 -6.80
C LEU A 69 -8.22 -3.93 -5.63
N SER A 70 -7.71 -4.61 -4.61
CA SER A 70 -8.48 -5.04 -3.44
C SER A 70 -8.98 -3.85 -2.59
N ILE A 71 -8.16 -2.80 -2.44
CA ILE A 71 -8.55 -1.55 -1.76
C ILE A 71 -9.42 -0.62 -2.63
N GLY A 72 -9.86 -1.09 -3.80
CA GLY A 72 -10.83 -0.39 -4.66
C GLY A 72 -10.25 0.42 -5.81
N MET A 73 -8.96 0.31 -6.11
CA MET A 73 -8.41 0.86 -7.36
C MET A 73 -8.93 0.07 -8.56
N LYS A 74 -9.07 0.73 -9.71
CA LYS A 74 -9.56 0.08 -10.93
C LYS A 74 -8.37 -0.41 -11.77
N PRO A 75 -8.55 -1.47 -12.58
CA PRO A 75 -7.57 -1.86 -13.59
C PRO A 75 -7.16 -0.70 -14.50
N TYR A 76 -8.11 0.20 -14.81
CA TYR A 76 -7.85 1.40 -15.59
C TYR A 76 -6.84 2.35 -14.93
N ASP A 77 -6.95 2.57 -13.62
CA ASP A 77 -6.06 3.45 -12.86
C ASP A 77 -4.62 2.91 -12.90
N LEU A 78 -4.46 1.61 -12.71
CA LEU A 78 -3.17 0.92 -12.80
C LEU A 78 -2.58 0.97 -14.22
N MET A 79 -3.42 0.84 -15.26
CA MET A 79 -2.99 0.98 -16.66
C MET A 79 -2.55 2.41 -17.01
N LEU A 80 -3.16 3.44 -16.41
CA LEU A 80 -2.71 4.82 -16.60
C LEU A 80 -1.28 5.00 -16.10
N GLN A 81 -0.96 4.46 -14.91
CA GLN A 81 0.40 4.49 -14.38
C GLN A 81 1.37 3.66 -15.25
N LEU A 82 0.97 2.45 -15.66
CA LEU A 82 1.76 1.58 -16.54
C LEU A 82 2.19 2.30 -17.83
N LEU A 83 1.29 3.10 -18.39
CA LEU A 83 1.48 3.79 -19.66
C LEU A 83 1.95 5.25 -19.50
N ALA A 84 2.34 5.63 -18.27
CA ALA A 84 2.79 6.97 -17.88
C ALA A 84 1.85 8.09 -18.37
N LYS A 85 0.54 7.93 -18.10
CA LYS A 85 -0.46 8.92 -18.51
C LYS A 85 -0.59 10.03 -17.48
N LYS A 86 -0.85 11.25 -17.97
CA LYS A 86 -1.05 12.44 -17.14
C LYS A 86 -2.19 12.30 -16.12
N ASP A 87 -3.18 11.46 -16.43
CA ASP A 87 -4.39 11.26 -15.62
C ASP A 87 -4.23 10.10 -14.63
N ASP A 88 -3.04 9.49 -14.55
CA ASP A 88 -2.68 8.53 -13.48
C ASP A 88 -2.98 9.16 -12.10
N PRO A 89 -3.84 8.54 -11.28
CA PRO A 89 -4.28 9.11 -10.01
C PRO A 89 -3.18 9.14 -8.95
N PHE A 90 -2.07 8.41 -9.13
CA PHE A 90 -1.02 8.33 -8.14
C PHE A 90 -0.02 9.47 -8.28
N SER A 91 0.62 9.60 -9.45
CA SER A 91 1.72 10.57 -9.64
C SER A 91 1.58 11.41 -10.91
N GLY A 92 0.48 11.27 -11.65
CA GLY A 92 0.31 11.88 -12.97
C GLY A 92 1.31 11.34 -14.00
N GLY A 93 1.71 10.07 -13.87
CA GLY A 93 2.61 9.38 -14.81
C GLY A 93 4.10 9.66 -14.58
N ARG A 94 4.48 10.14 -13.39
CA ARG A 94 5.88 10.46 -13.03
C ARG A 94 6.63 9.27 -12.43
N THR A 95 5.88 8.33 -11.87
CA THR A 95 6.39 7.06 -11.35
C THR A 95 5.96 5.91 -12.27
N TYR A 96 6.77 4.87 -12.32
CA TYR A 96 6.45 3.68 -13.10
C TYR A 96 5.46 2.79 -12.32
N TYR A 97 5.03 1.71 -12.98
CA TYR A 97 3.93 0.86 -12.53
C TYR A 97 4.04 0.41 -11.07
N SER A 98 2.87 0.34 -10.41
CA SER A 98 2.69 -0.10 -9.02
C SER A 98 3.51 0.71 -8.00
N HIS A 99 3.64 2.02 -8.22
CA HIS A 99 4.16 3.01 -7.25
C HIS A 99 3.05 3.98 -6.85
N PRO A 100 2.06 3.51 -6.07
CA PRO A 100 0.89 4.31 -5.72
C PRO A 100 1.20 5.42 -4.72
N SER A 101 0.37 6.46 -4.75
CA SER A 101 0.15 7.34 -3.61
C SER A 101 -1.32 7.72 -3.56
N LEU A 102 -1.93 7.66 -2.39
CA LEU A 102 -3.36 7.83 -2.19
C LEU A 102 -3.64 8.64 -0.92
N ASN A 103 -4.55 9.59 -1.03
CA ASN A 103 -5.14 10.29 0.10
C ASN A 103 -6.68 10.37 -0.01
N ASP A 104 -7.29 9.41 -0.71
CA ASP A 104 -8.74 9.33 -0.85
C ASP A 104 -9.40 9.14 0.53
N ILE A 105 -10.60 9.70 0.71
CA ILE A 105 -11.31 9.65 2.00
C ILE A 105 -11.84 8.25 2.35
N ASP A 106 -12.06 7.42 1.34
CA ASP A 106 -12.70 6.10 1.45
C ASP A 106 -11.72 4.93 1.30
N LYS A 107 -10.40 5.20 1.30
CA LYS A 107 -9.33 4.21 1.10
C LYS A 107 -8.20 4.42 2.09
N PRO A 108 -7.40 3.38 2.39
CA PRO A 108 -6.20 3.54 3.20
C PRO A 108 -5.26 4.59 2.58
N LYS A 109 -4.52 5.26 3.45
CA LYS A 109 -3.55 6.27 3.06
C LYS A 109 -2.29 5.59 2.55
N ILE A 110 -1.82 6.03 1.39
CA ILE A 110 -0.58 5.53 0.80
C ILE A 110 0.33 6.72 0.57
N PRO A 111 1.29 6.98 1.47
CA PRO A 111 2.33 7.96 1.21
C PRO A 111 3.12 7.57 -0.05
N HIS A 112 3.51 8.57 -0.85
CA HIS A 112 4.36 8.32 -2.01
C HIS A 112 5.72 7.76 -1.58
N GLN A 113 6.22 6.78 -2.33
CA GLN A 113 7.47 6.09 -2.04
C GLN A 113 8.47 6.15 -3.17
N SER A 114 9.73 5.95 -2.81
CA SER A 114 10.79 5.81 -3.80
C SER A 114 10.79 4.41 -4.41
N SER A 115 11.42 4.32 -5.57
CA SER A 115 11.71 3.10 -6.29
C SER A 115 12.77 2.19 -5.64
N ALA A 116 13.58 2.73 -4.73
CA ALA A 116 14.60 1.96 -4.04
C ALA A 116 13.92 1.02 -3.03
N THR A 117 14.22 -0.27 -3.17
CA THR A 117 13.62 -1.34 -2.39
C THR A 117 14.02 -1.25 -0.93
N GLY A 118 13.05 -1.25 -0.02
CA GLY A 118 13.28 -1.22 1.42
C GLY A 118 13.03 0.16 2.05
N MET A 119 13.21 1.23 1.27
CA MET A 119 13.08 2.63 1.70
C MET A 119 11.71 2.98 2.29
N GLN A 120 10.67 2.18 2.04
CA GLN A 120 9.35 2.37 2.60
C GLN A 120 9.24 2.00 4.08
N ALA A 121 10.13 1.15 4.60
CA ALA A 121 10.02 0.61 5.95
C ALA A 121 10.25 1.66 7.03
N ILE A 122 11.26 2.53 6.89
CA ILE A 122 11.52 3.61 7.87
C ILE A 122 10.33 4.58 7.95
N PRO A 123 9.81 5.15 6.83
CA PRO A 123 8.60 5.95 6.86
C PRO A 123 7.39 5.23 7.48
N ALA A 124 7.22 3.93 7.19
CA ALA A 124 6.14 3.14 7.76
C ALA A 124 6.24 3.03 9.28
N THR A 125 7.43 2.69 9.80
CA THR A 125 7.71 2.69 11.24
C THR A 125 7.52 4.08 11.86
N GLY A 126 7.85 5.15 11.12
CA GLY A 126 7.59 6.53 11.55
C GLY A 126 6.11 6.85 11.72
N VAL A 127 5.25 6.40 10.80
CA VAL A 127 3.79 6.52 10.95
C VAL A 127 3.29 5.71 12.14
N ALA A 128 3.76 4.46 12.29
CA ALA A 128 3.37 3.62 13.42
C ALA A 128 3.79 4.24 14.77
N LEU A 129 4.97 4.87 14.82
CA LEU A 129 5.43 5.62 15.99
C LEU A 129 4.55 6.85 16.26
N GLY A 130 4.07 7.51 15.21
CA GLY A 130 3.08 8.60 15.32
C GLY A 130 1.77 8.14 15.95
N PHE A 131 1.25 6.98 15.53
CA PHE A 131 0.06 6.38 16.15
C PHE A 131 0.29 6.02 17.61
N HIS A 132 1.39 5.33 17.92
CA HIS A 132 1.77 5.00 19.29
C HIS A 132 1.92 6.26 20.17
N TYR A 133 2.55 7.33 19.65
CA TYR A 133 2.65 8.60 20.36
C TYR A 133 1.27 9.18 20.65
N ARG A 134 0.40 9.21 19.63
CA ARG A 134 -0.95 9.74 19.78
C ARG A 134 -1.75 8.95 20.81
N GLU A 135 -1.67 7.62 20.81
CA GLU A 135 -2.29 6.74 21.81
C GLU A 135 -1.88 7.09 23.24
N SER A 136 -0.63 7.50 23.46
CA SER A 136 -0.11 7.89 24.78
C SER A 136 -0.61 9.24 25.33
N LEU A 137 -1.28 10.06 24.51
CA LEU A 137 -1.77 11.39 24.89
C LEU A 137 -3.04 11.32 25.77
N THR A 138 -3.26 12.33 26.61
CA THR A 138 -4.57 12.50 27.28
C THR A 138 -5.65 12.90 26.28
N ASP A 139 -6.93 12.75 26.65
CA ASP A 139 -8.05 13.12 25.77
C ASP A 139 -8.01 14.61 25.38
N GLU A 140 -7.62 15.50 26.29
CA GLU A 140 -7.48 16.93 26.00
C GLU A 140 -6.34 17.21 25.02
N GLN A 141 -5.21 16.53 25.18
CA GLN A 141 -4.06 16.66 24.29
C GLN A 141 -4.37 16.08 22.91
N ARG A 142 -5.05 14.93 22.87
CA ARG A 142 -5.48 14.26 21.65
C ARG A 142 -6.46 15.14 20.87
N ALA A 143 -7.44 15.74 21.54
CA ALA A 143 -8.37 16.69 20.92
C ALA A 143 -7.68 17.92 20.31
N ALA A 144 -6.59 18.40 20.91
CA ALA A 144 -5.79 19.49 20.37
C ALA A 144 -4.95 19.10 19.15
N VAL A 145 -4.51 17.84 19.05
CA VAL A 145 -3.80 17.30 17.88
C VAL A 145 -4.79 17.01 16.76
N ASP A 146 -5.92 16.36 17.07
CA ASP A 146 -6.93 15.93 16.09
C ASP A 146 -7.72 17.09 15.47
N THR A 147 -7.78 18.26 16.12
CA THR A 147 -8.34 19.48 15.51
C THR A 147 -7.48 20.06 14.38
N SER A 148 -6.22 19.63 14.27
CA SER A 148 -5.27 20.08 13.24
C SER A 148 -5.02 19.05 12.13
N SER A 149 -5.44 17.80 12.34
CA SER A 149 -5.25 16.69 11.42
C SER A 149 -6.55 16.27 10.74
N ASP A 150 -6.42 15.63 9.59
CA ASP A 150 -7.55 15.07 8.84
C ASP A 150 -8.30 14.06 9.73
N SER A 151 -9.60 14.25 9.90
CA SER A 151 -10.49 13.48 10.81
C SER A 151 -10.56 11.96 10.54
N SER A 152 -9.79 11.47 9.56
CA SER A 152 -9.74 10.06 9.15
C SER A 152 -8.90 9.17 10.06
N VAL A 153 -8.02 9.71 10.91
CA VAL A 153 -7.13 8.87 11.72
C VAL A 153 -7.79 8.54 13.07
N THR A 154 -8.17 7.28 13.29
CA THR A 154 -8.89 6.83 14.51
C THR A 154 -7.96 6.05 15.45
N SER A 155 -8.39 5.74 16.68
CA SER A 155 -7.56 4.99 17.65
C SER A 155 -7.15 3.59 17.19
N ASP A 156 -7.79 3.07 16.14
CA ASP A 156 -7.64 1.68 15.70
C ASP A 156 -6.91 1.59 14.34
N SER A 157 -6.20 2.65 13.94
CA SER A 157 -5.42 2.69 12.69
C SER A 157 -4.23 1.74 12.74
N VAL A 158 -4.05 0.96 11.68
CA VAL A 158 -2.86 0.10 11.51
C VAL A 158 -1.90 0.63 10.44
N VAL A 159 -0.64 0.22 10.53
CA VAL A 159 0.35 0.42 9.47
C VAL A 159 0.79 -0.91 8.91
N VAL A 160 0.72 -1.03 7.59
CA VAL A 160 1.15 -2.21 6.83
C VAL A 160 2.28 -1.82 5.90
N CYS A 161 3.38 -2.57 5.90
CA CYS A 161 4.53 -2.38 5.03
C CYS A 161 4.90 -3.68 4.32
N SER A 162 4.60 -3.75 3.03
CA SER A 162 4.93 -4.91 2.21
C SER A 162 6.39 -4.85 1.74
N LEU A 163 7.08 -5.99 1.83
CA LEU A 163 8.50 -6.15 1.50
C LEU A 163 8.73 -7.35 0.59
N GLY A 164 9.73 -7.24 -0.30
CA GLY A 164 10.31 -8.41 -0.97
C GLY A 164 11.31 -9.11 -0.05
N ASP A 165 11.45 -10.43 -0.18
CA ASP A 165 12.40 -11.24 0.58
C ASP A 165 13.84 -10.73 0.45
N ALA A 166 14.26 -10.40 -0.77
CA ALA A 166 15.59 -9.84 -1.02
C ALA A 166 15.77 -8.45 -0.39
N SER A 167 14.71 -7.64 -0.29
CA SER A 167 14.81 -6.30 0.30
C SER A 167 15.03 -6.33 1.83
N VAL A 168 14.75 -7.46 2.48
CA VAL A 168 14.90 -7.60 3.94
C VAL A 168 16.37 -7.49 4.39
N THR A 169 17.32 -7.64 3.46
CA THR A 169 18.75 -7.47 3.76
C THR A 169 19.21 -6.01 3.77
N GLU A 170 18.36 -5.08 3.33
CA GLU A 170 18.70 -3.65 3.30
C GLU A 170 18.75 -3.06 4.71
N GLY A 171 19.63 -2.07 4.90
CA GLY A 171 19.91 -1.50 6.22
C GLY A 171 18.71 -0.80 6.84
N GLU A 172 17.89 -0.15 6.01
CA GLU A 172 16.68 0.54 6.45
C GLU A 172 15.60 -0.42 6.99
N ILE A 173 15.58 -1.68 6.52
CA ILE A 173 14.67 -2.69 7.09
C ILE A 173 15.12 -3.06 8.50
N ALA A 174 16.42 -3.25 8.70
CA ALA A 174 16.96 -3.53 10.02
C ALA A 174 16.69 -2.37 11.00
N GLU A 175 16.84 -1.12 10.55
CA GLU A 175 16.49 0.06 11.33
C GLU A 175 14.99 0.10 11.69
N ALA A 176 14.13 -0.12 10.69
CA ALA A 176 12.68 -0.13 10.87
C ALA A 176 12.23 -1.22 11.87
N PHE A 177 12.78 -2.43 11.77
CA PHE A 177 12.47 -3.53 12.68
C PHE A 177 12.98 -3.27 14.09
N GLN A 178 14.19 -2.73 14.22
CA GLN A 178 14.76 -2.37 15.52
C GLN A 178 13.86 -1.36 16.24
N MET A 179 13.40 -0.32 15.53
CA MET A 179 12.52 0.69 16.12
C MET A 179 11.13 0.15 16.43
N ALA A 180 10.54 -0.67 15.56
CA ALA A 180 9.26 -1.32 15.81
C ALA A 180 9.31 -2.23 17.05
N ALA A 181 10.37 -3.03 17.18
CA ALA A 181 10.59 -3.89 18.33
C ALA A 181 10.86 -3.08 19.62
N LEU A 182 11.73 -2.07 19.58
CA LEU A 182 12.06 -1.26 20.75
C LEU A 182 10.85 -0.50 21.31
N LYS A 183 9.96 -0.03 20.43
CA LYS A 183 8.79 0.77 20.79
C LYS A 183 7.49 -0.01 20.85
N GLN A 184 7.52 -1.32 20.57
CA GLN A 184 6.34 -2.19 20.55
C GLN A 184 5.21 -1.62 19.67
N LEU A 185 5.57 -1.21 18.45
CA LEU A 185 4.65 -0.55 17.54
C LEU A 185 3.68 -1.54 16.89
N LEU A 186 2.45 -1.10 16.63
CA LEU A 186 1.47 -1.83 15.82
C LEU A 186 1.85 -1.69 14.32
N PHE A 187 2.81 -2.50 13.90
CA PHE A 187 3.44 -2.46 12.58
C PHE A 187 3.45 -3.87 11.97
N TYR A 188 2.77 -4.04 10.83
CA TYR A 188 2.69 -5.30 10.12
C TYR A 188 3.60 -5.30 8.89
N ILE A 189 4.41 -6.35 8.76
CA ILE A 189 5.28 -6.63 7.61
C ILE A 189 4.83 -7.95 6.97
#